data_AF-R1HW31-F1
#
_entry.id   AF-R1HW31-F1
#
_cell.length_a   1.000
_cell.length_b   1.000
_cell.length_c   1.000
_cell.angle_alpha   90.00
_cell.angle_beta   90.00
_cell.angle_gamma   90.00
#
_symmetry.space_group_name_H-M   'P 1'
#
loop_
_entity.id
_entity.type
_entity.pdbx_description
1 polymer ?
#
loop_
_entity_poly.entity_id
_entity_poly.type
_entity_poly.pdbx_seq_one_letter_code
_entity_poly.pdbx_strand_id
1 'polypeptide(L)'
;MTTGAGLEVTLPAEGTLWTWTVQRFAPKSPPYVPPADGFRPFALGYVELDGGPRVAAVLDVPGTVHIGMRLRVEATAGVPHAKPVEEDS
;
A
#
# COMPACT_ATOMS: atom_id res chain seq x y z
N MET A 1 -5.07 27.94 22.08
CA MET A 1 -5.20 26.63 21.43
C MET A 1 -3.96 25.83 21.81
N THR A 2 -4.10 24.86 22.70
CA THR A 2 -2.97 24.01 23.11
C THR A 2 -2.91 22.85 22.12
N THR A 3 -1.91 22.86 21.25
CA THR A 3 -1.56 21.69 20.43
C THR A 3 -1.18 20.57 21.40
N GLY A 4 -1.96 19.49 21.44
CA GLY A 4 -1.53 18.27 22.13
C GLY A 4 -0.28 17.74 21.45
N ALA A 5 0.79 17.52 22.22
CA ALA A 5 1.98 16.85 21.70
C ALA A 5 1.58 15.42 21.30
N GLY A 6 1.60 15.12 20.00
CA GLY A 6 1.40 13.77 19.51
C GLY A 6 2.58 12.89 19.94
N LEU A 7 2.29 11.72 20.50
CA LEU A 7 3.31 10.70 20.75
C LEU A 7 3.54 9.92 19.45
N GLU A 8 4.81 9.72 19.10
CA GLU A 8 5.19 8.87 17.98
C GLU A 8 5.07 7.39 18.36
N VAL A 9 4.56 6.57 17.44
CA VAL A 9 4.43 5.12 17.59
C VAL A 9 5.02 4.44 16.37
N THR A 10 5.88 3.43 16.60
CA THR A 10 6.36 2.55 15.54
C THR A 10 5.28 1.53 15.21
N LEU A 11 4.88 1.48 13.94
CA LEU A 11 3.95 0.46 13.43
C LEU A 11 4.72 -0.77 12.96
N PRO A 12 4.15 -1.98 13.08
CA PRO A 12 4.73 -3.15 12.43
C PRO A 12 4.63 -3.02 10.91
N ALA A 13 5.58 -3.61 10.21
CA ALA A 13 5.67 -3.53 8.75
C ALA A 13 4.86 -4.61 8.03
N GLU A 14 4.40 -5.65 8.75
CA GLU A 14 3.72 -6.78 8.14
C GLU A 14 2.24 -6.80 8.50
N GLY A 15 1.46 -7.41 7.60
CA GLY A 15 0.03 -7.47 7.73
C GLY A 15 -0.61 -8.41 6.72
N THR A 16 -1.93 -8.44 6.75
CA THR A 16 -2.75 -9.29 5.88
C THR A 16 -3.53 -8.43 4.90
N LEU A 17 -3.52 -8.79 3.61
CA LEU A 17 -4.30 -8.08 2.61
C LEU A 17 -5.79 -8.22 2.90
N TRP A 18 -6.44 -7.11 3.25
CA TRP A 18 -7.86 -7.07 3.60
C TRP A 18 -8.75 -6.96 2.35
N THR A 19 -8.38 -6.09 1.41
CA THR A 19 -9.04 -5.98 0.10
C THR A 19 -8.10 -5.39 -0.93
N TRP A 20 -8.44 -5.51 -2.21
CA TRP A 20 -7.64 -4.95 -3.30
C TRP A 20 -8.48 -4.60 -4.53
N THR A 21 -7.90 -3.75 -5.38
CA THR A 21 -8.42 -3.39 -6.69
C THR A 21 -7.28 -3.19 -7.67
N VAL A 22 -7.60 -3.04 -8.96
CA VAL A 22 -6.65 -2.57 -9.98
C VAL A 22 -7.09 -1.19 -10.43
N GLN A 23 -6.23 -0.19 -10.23
CA GLN A 23 -6.43 1.13 -10.82
C GLN A 23 -6.10 1.04 -12.31
N ARG A 24 -7.12 0.84 -13.16
CA ARG A 24 -6.94 0.68 -14.61
C ARG A 24 -6.91 1.99 -15.39
N PHE A 25 -7.35 3.07 -14.75
CA PHE A 25 -7.49 4.37 -15.39
C PHE A 25 -6.63 5.40 -14.68
N ALA A 26 -6.05 6.32 -15.46
CA ALA A 26 -5.38 7.47 -14.90
C ALA A 26 -6.33 8.27 -13.99
N PRO A 27 -5.87 8.79 -12.84
CA PRO A 27 -6.65 9.75 -12.07
C PRO A 27 -7.03 10.96 -12.93
N LYS A 28 -8.14 11.61 -12.57
CA LYS A 28 -8.61 12.80 -13.31
C LYS A 28 -7.59 13.94 -13.23
N SER A 29 -7.35 14.60 -14.37
CA SER A 29 -6.55 15.82 -14.47
C SER A 29 -7.46 17.04 -14.55
N PRO A 30 -7.11 18.16 -13.89
CA PRO A 30 -6.08 18.32 -12.84
C PRO A 30 -6.55 17.75 -11.47
N PRO A 31 -5.62 17.43 -10.52
CA PRO A 31 -4.19 17.78 -10.47
C PRO A 31 -3.23 16.67 -10.95
N TYR A 32 -3.74 15.52 -11.42
CA TYR A 32 -2.88 14.44 -11.87
C TYR A 32 -2.05 14.85 -13.09
N VAL A 33 -0.74 14.70 -13.00
CA VAL A 33 0.21 14.86 -14.11
C VAL A 33 0.71 13.47 -14.49
N PRO A 34 0.37 12.96 -15.69
CA PRO A 34 0.84 11.66 -16.11
C PRO A 34 2.37 11.64 -16.25
N PRO A 35 3.03 10.52 -15.91
CA PRO A 35 4.43 10.28 -16.24
C PRO A 35 4.70 10.42 -17.74
N ALA A 36 5.96 10.70 -18.11
CA ALA A 36 6.35 10.87 -19.52
C ALA A 36 6.09 9.61 -20.37
N ASP A 37 6.15 8.42 -19.76
CA ASP A 37 5.85 7.14 -20.40
C ASP A 37 4.37 6.73 -20.29
N GLY A 38 3.53 7.61 -19.74
CA GLY A 38 2.09 7.42 -19.60
C GLY A 38 1.67 6.70 -18.30
N PHE A 39 0.35 6.57 -18.12
CA PHE A 39 -0.21 5.85 -16.98
C PHE A 39 -0.11 4.33 -17.19
N ARG A 40 0.36 3.63 -16.17
CA ARG A 40 0.36 2.15 -16.12
C ARG A 40 -0.58 1.67 -15.02
N PRO A 41 -1.48 0.71 -15.31
CA PRO A 41 -2.31 0.12 -14.28
C PRO A 41 -1.47 -0.52 -13.17
N PHE A 42 -1.93 -0.38 -11.93
CA PHE A 42 -1.30 -1.00 -10.78
C PHE A 42 -2.36 -1.56 -9.83
N ALA A 43 -1.99 -2.62 -9.11
CA ALA A 43 -2.81 -3.15 -8.03
C ALA A 43 -2.64 -2.28 -6.79
N LEU A 44 -3.75 -1.94 -6.14
CA LEU A 44 -3.79 -1.20 -4.89
C LEU A 44 -4.49 -2.06 -3.84
N GLY A 45 -3.86 -2.22 -2.68
CA GLY A 45 -4.38 -3.02 -1.59
C GLY A 45 -4.51 -2.22 -0.30
N TYR A 46 -5.42 -2.67 0.55
CA TYR A 46 -5.46 -2.27 1.95
C TYR A 46 -4.89 -3.42 2.78
N VAL A 47 -3.74 -3.20 3.40
CA VAL A 47 -3.08 -4.15 4.28
C VAL A 47 -3.45 -3.84 5.72
N GLU A 48 -4.11 -4.77 6.39
CA GLU A 48 -4.31 -4.71 7.83
C GLU A 48 -3.00 -5.12 8.50
N LEU A 49 -2.25 -4.13 8.99
CA LEU A 49 -1.01 -4.35 9.72
C LEU A 49 -1.31 -5.09 11.01
N ASP A 50 -0.35 -5.90 11.46
CA ASP A 50 -0.45 -6.56 12.75
C ASP A 50 -0.70 -5.49 13.83
N GLY A 51 -1.71 -5.67 14.69
CA GLY A 51 -2.13 -4.63 15.65
C GLY A 51 -3.24 -3.68 15.17
N GLY A 52 -3.73 -3.82 13.92
CA GLY A 52 -5.06 -3.35 13.49
C GLY A 52 -5.15 -2.18 12.51
N PRO A 53 -4.18 -1.23 12.40
CA PRO A 53 -4.25 -0.19 11.38
C PRO A 53 -4.27 -0.75 9.96
N ARG A 54 -5.03 -0.12 9.07
CA ARG A 54 -5.04 -0.47 7.64
C ARG A 54 -4.31 0.58 6.83
N VAL A 55 -3.37 0.14 6.01
CA VAL A 55 -2.57 1.00 5.13
C VAL A 55 -2.91 0.71 3.68
N ALA A 56 -3.16 1.76 2.90
CA ALA A 56 -3.28 1.65 1.46
C ALA A 56 -1.88 1.63 0.84
N ALA A 57 -1.57 0.61 0.04
CA ALA A 57 -0.27 0.42 -0.58
C ALA A 57 -0.40 -0.14 -2.01
N VAL A 58 0.53 0.24 -2.89
CA VAL A 58 0.70 -0.39 -4.20
C VAL A 58 1.20 -1.83 -3.98
N LEU A 59 0.62 -2.80 -4.69
CA LEU A 59 0.97 -4.21 -4.51
C LEU A 59 2.00 -4.68 -5.54
N ASP A 60 3.18 -5.06 -5.07
CA ASP A 60 4.26 -5.66 -5.86
C ASP A 60 4.24 -7.18 -5.71
N VAL A 61 3.17 -7.80 -6.21
CA VAL A 61 2.94 -9.24 -6.10
C VAL A 61 3.23 -9.94 -7.43
N PRO A 62 4.16 -10.91 -7.48
CA PRO A 62 4.31 -11.76 -8.64
C PRO A 62 3.10 -12.70 -8.75
N GLY A 63 2.28 -12.54 -9.79
CA GLY A 63 1.16 -13.42 -10.07
C GLY A 63 -0.17 -12.94 -9.50
N THR A 64 -0.93 -13.84 -8.87
CA THR A 64 -2.32 -13.61 -8.48
C THR A 64 -2.45 -13.01 -7.09
N VAL A 65 -3.04 -11.82 -7.02
CA VAL A 65 -3.43 -11.18 -5.77
C VAL A 65 -4.72 -11.80 -5.24
N HIS A 66 -4.74 -12.16 -3.95
CA HIS A 66 -5.93 -12.69 -3.28
C HIS A 66 -6.02 -12.14 -1.85
N ILE A 67 -7.25 -11.90 -1.39
CA ILE A 67 -7.53 -11.46 -0.02
C ILE A 67 -6.99 -12.53 0.95
N GLY A 68 -6.36 -12.09 2.04
CA GLY A 68 -5.77 -12.98 3.05
C GLY A 68 -4.26 -13.23 2.87
N MET A 69 -3.63 -12.83 1.76
CA MET A 69 -2.19 -12.99 1.60
C MET A 69 -1.39 -12.13 2.59
N ARG A 70 -0.25 -12.66 3.07
CA ARG A 70 0.69 -11.91 3.94
C ARG A 70 1.56 -10.99 3.13
N LEU A 71 1.65 -9.74 3.56
CA LEU A 71 2.41 -8.69 2.90
C LEU A 71 3.26 -7.91 3.90
N ARG A 72 4.42 -7.48 3.43
CA ARG A 72 5.25 -6.47 4.09
C ARG A 72 5.07 -5.13 3.39
N VAL A 73 4.67 -4.11 4.14
CA VAL A 73 4.57 -2.71 3.70
C VAL A 73 5.92 -2.01 3.87
N GLU A 74 6.35 -1.34 2.81
CA GLU A 74 7.58 -0.57 2.74
C GLU A 74 7.23 0.89 2.44
N ALA A 75 7.75 1.79 3.26
CA ALA A 75 7.64 3.22 3.01
C ALA A 75 8.52 3.59 1.80
N THR A 76 7.95 4.30 0.83
CA THR A 76 8.64 4.81 -0.35
C THR A 76 8.54 6.33 -0.39
N ALA A 77 9.22 6.97 -1.35
CA ALA A 77 8.98 8.37 -1.68
C ALA A 77 7.60 8.52 -2.36
N GLY A 78 6.53 8.60 -1.57
CA GLY A 78 5.16 8.73 -2.05
C GLY A 78 4.21 7.70 -1.43
N VAL A 79 3.46 6.99 -2.29
CA VAL A 79 2.51 5.96 -1.85
C VAL A 79 3.30 4.71 -1.43
N PRO A 80 3.08 4.15 -0.23
CA PRO A 80 3.74 2.93 0.21
C PRO A 80 3.56 1.77 -0.76
N HIS A 81 4.53 0.86 -0.78
CA HIS A 81 4.48 -0.38 -1.53
C HIS A 81 4.33 -1.57 -0.59
N ALA A 82 3.75 -2.67 -1.06
CA ALA A 82 3.60 -3.89 -0.29
C ALA A 82 3.94 -5.11 -1.14
N LYS A 83 4.80 -5.99 -0.62
CA LYS A 83 5.28 -7.20 -1.29
C LYS A 83 4.99 -8.44 -0.44
N PRO A 84 4.87 -9.64 -1.03
CA PRO A 84 4.75 -10.87 -0.26
C PRO A 84 5.86 -11.00 0.78
N VAL A 85 5.50 -11.47 1.97
CA VAL A 85 6.50 -11.93 2.93
C VAL A 85 7.12 -13.20 2.34
N GLU A 86 8.45 -13.23 2.22
CA GLU A 86 9.16 -14.45 1.85
C GLU A 86 8.94 -15.46 2.97
N GLU A 87 8.32 -16.61 2.66
CA GLU A 87 8.31 -17.72 3.61
C GLU A 87 9.72 -18.29 3.64
N ASP A 88 10.43 -18.11 4.76
CA ASP A 88 11.67 -18.85 5.06
C ASP A 88 11.37 -20.34 4.82
N SER A 89 11.97 -20.88 3.76
CA SER A 89 11.86 -22.30 3.37
C SER A 89 12.75 -23.20 4.22
#